data_AF-A0A426Y9V4-F1
#
_entry.id   AF-A0A426Y9V4-F1
#
_cell.length_a   1.000
_cell.length_b   1.000
_cell.length_c   1.000
_cell.angle_alpha   90.00
_cell.angle_beta   90.00
_cell.angle_gamma   90.00
#
_symmetry.space_group_name_H-M   'P 1'
#
loop_
_entity.id
_entity.type
_entity.pdbx_description
1 polymer ?
#
loop_
_entity_poly.entity_id
_entity_poly.type
_entity_poly.pdbx_seq_one_letter_code
_entity_poly.pdbx_strand_id
1 'polypeptide(L)'
;MEDELLRLTHAIEALRVDLPKQAIEDYKKLPRFEMGLVQMGLVRMGQLSFEYGYQVALALLQAWYPDLEIEEDPFKILPKDLNVPMATEQSLDDSPSPPEE
;
A
#
# COMPACT_ATOMS: atom_id res chain seq x y z
N MET A 1 38.54 -32.21 2.91
CA MET A 1 37.13 -32.61 2.97
C MET A 1 36.35 -31.73 3.96
N GLU A 2 36.79 -31.60 5.23
CA GLU A 2 36.10 -30.75 6.23
C GLU A 2 36.19 -29.24 5.92
N ASP A 3 37.34 -28.73 5.48
CA ASP A 3 37.50 -27.32 5.09
C ASP A 3 36.66 -26.91 3.87
N GLU A 4 36.41 -27.86 2.96
CA GLU A 4 35.56 -27.65 1.78
C GLU A 4 34.09 -27.57 2.19
N LEU A 5 33.66 -28.38 3.16
CA LEU A 5 32.32 -28.32 3.74
C LEU A 5 32.10 -26.97 4.46
N LEU A 6 33.06 -26.51 5.26
CA LEU A 6 32.97 -25.23 5.95
C LEU A 6 32.83 -24.04 4.97
N ARG A 7 33.62 -24.05 3.89
CA ARG A 7 33.50 -23.04 2.81
C ARG A 7 32.15 -23.10 2.11
N LEU A 8 31.60 -24.29 1.87
CA LEU A 8 30.30 -24.46 1.25
C LEU A 8 29.18 -23.91 2.15
N THR A 9 29.21 -24.18 3.45
CA THR A 9 28.22 -23.68 4.41
C THR A 9 28.21 -22.15 4.45
N HIS A 10 29.38 -21.51 4.51
CA HIS A 10 29.48 -20.05 4.48
C HIS A 10 28.97 -19.46 3.16
N ALA A 11 29.22 -20.12 2.02
CA ALA A 11 28.71 -19.68 0.73
C ALA A 11 27.17 -19.79 0.65
N ILE A 12 26.58 -20.84 1.22
CA ILE A 12 25.12 -21.00 1.28
C ILE A 12 24.49 -19.94 2.19
N GLU A 13 25.11 -19.63 3.32
CA GLU A 13 24.65 -18.57 4.22
C GLU A 13 24.72 -17.19 3.56
N ALA A 14 25.78 -16.89 2.82
CA ALA A 14 25.88 -15.66 2.04
C ALA A 14 24.79 -15.58 0.96
N LEU A 15 24.58 -16.67 0.20
CA LEU A 15 23.53 -16.74 -0.83
C LEU A 15 22.12 -16.56 -0.24
N ARG A 16 21.86 -17.08 0.97
CA ARG A 16 20.57 -16.89 1.66
C ARG A 16 20.27 -15.43 1.97
N VAL A 17 21.29 -14.59 2.13
CA VAL A 17 21.15 -13.16 2.40
C VAL A 17 21.13 -12.34 1.12
N ASP A 18 21.96 -12.70 0.15
CA ASP A 18 22.15 -11.89 -1.07
C ASP A 18 21.05 -12.15 -2.11
N LEU A 19 20.56 -13.40 -2.23
CA LEU A 19 19.54 -13.75 -3.21
C LEU A 19 18.19 -13.04 -2.98
N PRO A 20 17.65 -12.95 -1.75
CA PRO A 20 16.42 -12.19 -1.51
C PRO A 20 16.60 -10.68 -1.73
N LYS A 21 17.78 -10.12 -1.38
CA LYS A 21 18.07 -8.70 -1.62
C LYS A 21 18.02 -8.39 -3.12
N GLN A 22 18.66 -9.23 -3.92
CA GLN A 22 18.65 -9.08 -5.38
C GLN A 22 17.24 -9.24 -5.95
N ALA A 23 16.48 -10.25 -5.49
CA ALA A 23 15.09 -10.44 -5.92
C ALA A 23 14.20 -9.22 -5.60
N ILE A 24 14.37 -8.60 -4.43
CA ILE A 24 13.65 -7.37 -4.06
C ILE A 24 14.07 -6.20 -4.97
N GLU A 25 15.36 -6.07 -5.26
CA GLU A 25 15.86 -5.00 -6.13
C GLU A 25 15.34 -5.16 -7.57
N ASP A 26 15.33 -6.38 -8.09
CA ASP A 26 14.79 -6.70 -9.41
C ASP A 26 13.28 -6.49 -9.47
N TYR A 27 12.54 -6.87 -8.42
CA TYR A 27 11.11 -6.59 -8.29
C TYR A 27 10.81 -5.09 -8.32
N LYS A 28 11.60 -4.28 -7.60
CA LYS A 28 11.45 -2.82 -7.59
C LYS A 28 11.69 -2.17 -8.95
N LYS A 29 12.51 -2.78 -9.80
CA LYS A 29 12.78 -2.33 -11.18
C LYS A 29 11.67 -2.70 -12.16
N LEU A 30 10.70 -3.53 -11.76
CA LEU A 30 9.61 -3.90 -12.67
C LEU A 30 8.69 -2.69 -12.92
N PRO A 31 8.31 -2.41 -14.19
CA PRO A 31 7.41 -1.30 -14.51
C PRO A 31 6.08 -1.34 -13.76
N ARG A 32 5.60 -2.54 -13.43
CA ARG A 32 4.39 -2.76 -12.63
C ARG A 32 4.50 -2.16 -11.23
N PHE A 33 5.68 -2.26 -10.60
CA PHE A 33 5.90 -1.70 -9.26
C PHE A 33 5.85 -0.17 -9.29
N GLU A 34 6.54 0.44 -10.25
CA GLU A 34 6.50 1.90 -10.45
C GLU A 34 5.08 2.40 -10.75
N MET A 35 4.36 1.73 -11.66
CA MET A 35 2.95 2.05 -11.96
C MET A 35 2.06 1.91 -10.72
N GLY A 36 2.27 0.88 -9.90
CA GLY A 36 1.57 0.70 -8.63
C GLY A 36 1.79 1.88 -7.70
N LEU A 37 3.03 2.35 -7.53
CA LEU A 37 3.35 3.51 -6.71
C LEU A 37 2.71 4.80 -7.22
N VAL A 38 2.73 5.03 -8.55
CA VAL A 38 2.08 6.18 -9.17
C VAL A 38 0.57 6.14 -8.95
N GLN A 39 -0.07 4.99 -9.13
CA GLN A 39 -1.51 4.82 -8.92
C GLN A 39 -1.89 5.05 -7.45
N MET A 40 -1.12 4.50 -6.51
CA MET A 40 -1.29 4.71 -5.06
C MET A 40 -1.10 6.19 -4.68
N GLY A 41 -0.10 6.84 -5.27
CA GLY A 41 0.15 8.27 -5.12
C GLY A 41 -1.03 9.10 -5.62
N LEU A 42 -1.53 8.81 -6.81
CA LEU A 42 -2.69 9.51 -7.39
C LEU A 42 -3.95 9.34 -6.55
N VAL A 43 -4.22 8.14 -6.05
CA VAL A 43 -5.36 7.86 -5.17
C VAL A 43 -5.27 8.66 -3.87
N ARG A 44 -4.09 8.68 -3.22
CA ARG A 44 -3.90 9.46 -1.98
C ARG A 44 -3.99 10.96 -2.21
N MET A 45 -3.37 11.48 -3.27
CA MET A 45 -3.45 12.91 -3.59
C MET A 45 -4.88 13.31 -3.95
N GLY A 46 -5.61 12.46 -4.67
CA GLY A 46 -7.03 12.65 -4.97
C GLY A 46 -7.88 12.73 -3.71
N GLN A 47 -7.70 11.77 -2.79
CA GLN A 47 -8.43 11.75 -1.51
C GLN A 47 -8.16 13.01 -0.67
N LEU A 48 -6.89 13.41 -0.52
CA LEU A 48 -6.51 14.61 0.23
C LEU A 48 -7.08 15.88 -0.41
N SER A 49 -7.04 15.97 -1.75
CA SER A 49 -7.60 17.12 -2.47
C SER A 49 -9.12 17.21 -2.34
N PHE A 50 -9.80 16.07 -2.32
CA PHE A 50 -11.24 15.98 -2.16
C PHE A 50 -11.67 16.37 -0.73
N GLU A 51 -10.98 15.85 0.28
CA GLU A 51 -11.20 16.21 1.68
C GLU A 51 -11.00 17.72 1.91
N TYR A 52 -9.92 18.30 1.38
CA TYR A 52 -9.68 19.73 1.47
C TYR A 52 -10.78 20.56 0.80
N GLY A 53 -11.19 20.18 -0.41
CA GLY A 53 -12.29 20.85 -1.12
C GLY A 53 -13.61 20.77 -0.35
N TYR A 54 -13.89 19.63 0.26
CA TYR A 54 -15.05 19.43 1.12
C TYR A 54 -15.00 20.34 2.37
N GLN A 55 -13.87 20.40 3.08
CA GLN A 55 -13.72 21.26 4.26
C GLN A 55 -13.91 22.75 3.92
N VAL A 56 -13.39 23.20 2.78
CA VAL A 56 -13.59 24.59 2.32
C VAL A 56 -15.06 24.85 1.99
N ALA A 57 -15.71 23.95 1.24
CA ALA A 57 -17.13 24.08 0.91
C ALA A 57 -18.01 24.08 2.19
N LEU A 58 -17.65 23.25 3.16
CA LEU A 58 -18.32 23.15 4.46
C LEU A 58 -18.21 24.47 5.25
N ALA A 59 -17.00 25.02 5.35
CA ALA A 59 -16.77 26.29 6.04
C ALA A 59 -17.52 27.46 5.37
N LEU A 60 -17.56 27.47 4.02
CA LEU A 60 -18.35 28.47 3.28
C LEU A 60 -19.84 28.31 3.56
N LEU A 61 -20.37 27.09 3.55
CA LEU A 61 -21.78 26.82 3.82
C LEU A 61 -22.17 27.28 5.24
N GLN A 62 -21.34 26.98 6.24
CA GLN A 62 -21.53 27.42 7.63
C GLN A 62 -21.48 28.94 7.78
N ALA A 63 -20.59 29.62 7.04
CA ALA A 63 -20.52 31.08 7.07
C ALA A 63 -21.78 31.75 6.50
N TRP A 64 -22.40 31.14 5.49
CA TRP A 64 -23.63 31.66 4.87
C TRP A 64 -24.90 31.26 5.62
N TYR A 65 -24.89 30.11 6.29
CA TYR A 65 -26.05 29.57 7.02
C TYR A 65 -25.61 29.06 8.40
N PRO A 66 -25.49 29.95 9.40
CA PRO A 66 -24.96 29.60 10.73
C PRO A 66 -25.81 28.60 11.50
N ASP A 67 -27.11 28.57 11.23
CA ASP A 67 -28.08 27.70 11.90
C ASP A 67 -28.24 26.34 11.20
N LEU A 68 -27.47 26.07 10.15
CA LEU A 68 -27.54 24.82 9.41
C LEU A 68 -26.81 23.72 10.19
N GLU A 69 -27.56 22.76 10.73
CA GLU A 69 -27.00 21.53 11.29
C GLU A 69 -26.52 20.64 10.13
N ILE A 70 -25.21 20.42 10.05
CA ILE A 70 -24.59 19.55 9.05
C ILE A 70 -24.23 18.24 9.76
N GLU A 71 -24.66 17.12 9.16
CA GLU A 71 -24.38 15.75 9.62
C GLU A 71 -22.87 15.48 9.72
N GLU A 72 -22.47 14.46 10.50
CA GLU A 72 -21.06 14.14 10.78
C GLU A 72 -20.18 14.15 9.53
N ASP A 73 -19.00 14.75 9.68
CA ASP A 73 -17.97 14.81 8.64
C ASP A 73 -17.65 13.38 8.15
N PRO A 74 -17.92 13.05 6.87
CA PRO A 74 -17.70 11.72 6.31
C PRO A 74 -16.22 11.32 6.24
N PHE A 75 -15.28 12.25 6.48
CA PHE A 75 -13.85 11.97 6.58
C PHE A 75 -13.35 11.79 8.01
N LYS A 76 -14.20 12.04 9.00
CA LYS A 76 -13.83 11.85 10.39
C LYS A 76 -13.68 10.36 10.64
N ILE A 77 -12.44 9.90 10.88
CA ILE A 77 -12.16 8.49 11.18
C ILE A 77 -12.93 8.11 12.44
N LEU A 78 -13.98 7.31 12.29
CA LEU A 78 -14.72 6.80 13.43
C LEU A 78 -13.94 5.65 14.05
N PRO A 79 -14.05 5.41 15.36
CA PRO A 79 -13.49 4.21 15.98
C PRO A 79 -14.04 2.92 15.35
N LYS A 80 -15.20 2.98 14.69
CA LYS A 80 -15.77 1.89 13.89
C LYS A 80 -14.95 1.58 12.63
N ASP A 81 -14.38 2.61 11.99
CA ASP A 81 -13.59 2.51 10.77
C ASP A 81 -12.17 1.99 11.05
N LEU A 82 -11.64 2.26 12.24
CA LEU A 82 -10.39 1.67 12.72
C LEU A 82 -10.48 0.14 12.90
N ASN A 83 -11.70 -0.39 13.07
CA ASN A 83 -11.96 -1.83 13.18
C ASN A 83 -12.20 -2.49 11.82
N VAL A 84 -12.18 -1.74 10.71
CA VAL A 84 -12.17 -2.32 9.37
C VAL A 84 -10.71 -2.67 9.08
N PRO A 85 -10.31 -3.95 9.14
CA PRO A 85 -8.95 -4.33 8.82
C PRO A 85 -8.70 -3.98 7.35
N MET A 86 -7.96 -2.92 7.10
CA MET A 86 -7.35 -2.70 5.80
C MET A 86 -6.31 -3.81 5.67
N ALA A 87 -6.57 -4.81 4.81
CA ALA A 87 -5.70 -5.97 4.67
C ALA A 87 -4.26 -5.49 4.43
N THR A 88 -3.41 -5.66 5.44
CA THR A 88 -1.99 -5.28 5.38
C THR A 88 -1.23 -6.11 4.36
N GLU A 89 -1.77 -7.27 3.98
CA GLU A 89 -1.25 -8.12 2.94
C GLU A 89 -2.40 -8.55 2.02
N GLN A 90 -2.41 -7.98 0.81
CA GLN A 90 -3.11 -8.60 -0.32
C GLN A 90 -2.13 -9.59 -0.95
N SER A 91 -2.51 -10.86 -1.06
CA SER A 91 -1.70 -11.85 -1.77
C SER A 91 -1.65 -11.45 -3.25
N LEU A 92 -0.48 -11.08 -3.73
CA LEU A 92 -0.21 -10.72 -5.13
C LEU A 92 -0.15 -11.95 -6.07
N ASP A 93 -0.75 -13.08 -5.67
CA ASP A 93 -0.75 -14.27 -6.50
C ASP A 93 -1.95 -14.25 -7.46
N ASP A 94 -1.78 -13.52 -8.56
CA ASP A 94 -2.64 -13.53 -9.74
C ASP A 94 -2.17 -14.57 -10.77
N SER A 95 -1.52 -15.65 -10.33
CA SER A 95 -1.17 -16.74 -11.25
C SER A 95 -2.45 -17.25 -11.93
N PRO A 96 -2.49 -17.37 -13.26
CA PRO A 96 -3.66 -17.94 -13.93
C PRO A 96 -3.86 -19.36 -13.42
N SER A 97 -5.10 -19.67 -13.02
CA SER A 97 -5.50 -21.03 -12.69
C SER A 97 -5.07 -21.97 -13.82
N PRO A 98 -4.51 -23.15 -13.52
CA PRO A 98 -4.21 -24.13 -14.56
C PRO A 98 -5.48 -24.40 -15.37
N PRO A 99 -5.39 -24.56 -16.70
CA PRO A 99 -6.56 -24.90 -17.50
C PRO A 99 -7.16 -26.21 -16.96
N GLU A 100 -8.46 -26.23 -16.69
CA GLU A 100 -9.19 -27.46 -16.41
C GLU A 100 -9.09 -28.35 -17.66
N GLU A 101 -8.51 -29.55 -17.51
CA GLU A 101 -8.44 -30.59 -18.55
C GLU A 101 -9.83 -31.13 -18.92
#